data_AF-A0A0S2SFE7-F1
#
_entry.id   AF-A0A0S2SFE7-F1
#
_cell.length_a   1.000
_cell.length_b   1.000
_cell.length_c   1.000
_cell.angle_alpha   90.00
_cell.angle_beta   90.00
_cell.angle_gamma   90.00
#
_symmetry.space_group_name_H-M   'P 1'
#
loop_
_entity.id
_entity.type
_entity.pdbx_description
1 polymer ?
#
loop_
_entity_poly.entity_id
_entity_poly.type
_entity_poly.pdbx_seq_one_letter_code
_entity_poly.pdbx_strand_id
1 'polypeptide(L)'
;MKWIFTPAIRLGNRLSFKYKFLLWSCLMLLPLAYGMINLLGRLQAESELARTELSAVARLAPLPDIESALLTHRNLNSQRFYDKPPVSGDALSASARAVDEGLARFGEPGNGAFSSLQKGWQALKESLANIEPLQSDLRHDRLLADLRRLYKGVAAAGSLTQDPSLGTYYMVILSTDRLP
;
A
#
# COMPACT_ATOMS: atom_id res chain seq x y z
N MET A 1 13.07 14.22 -54.86
CA MET A 1 13.52 14.88 -53.61
C MET A 1 13.07 16.33 -53.46
N LYS A 2 13.04 17.17 -54.51
CA LYS A 2 12.67 18.61 -54.40
C LYS A 2 11.23 18.90 -53.94
N TRP A 3 10.30 17.97 -54.21
CA TRP A 3 8.87 18.13 -53.94
C TRP A 3 8.49 18.34 -52.46
N ILE A 4 9.25 17.77 -51.52
CA ILE A 4 9.02 17.89 -50.07
C ILE A 4 9.34 19.30 -49.57
N PHE A 5 10.33 19.97 -50.17
CA PHE A 5 10.77 21.30 -49.75
C PHE A 5 10.12 22.44 -50.55
N THR A 6 9.51 22.15 -51.70
CA THR A 6 8.78 23.14 -52.51
C THR A 6 7.76 23.99 -51.76
N PRO A 7 6.89 23.43 -50.87
CA PRO A 7 5.96 24.26 -50.10
C PRO A 7 6.68 25.21 -49.13
N ALA A 8 7.75 24.76 -48.48
CA ALA A 8 8.56 25.59 -47.58
C ALA A 8 9.30 26.71 -48.32
N ILE A 9 9.84 26.42 -49.52
CA ILE A 9 10.51 27.40 -50.37
C ILE A 9 9.53 28.46 -50.90
N ARG A 10 8.32 28.05 -51.31
CA ARG A 10 7.26 28.98 -51.74
C ARG A 10 6.81 29.90 -50.62
N LEU A 11 6.67 29.36 -49.41
CA LEU A 11 6.31 30.11 -48.21
C LEU A 11 7.42 31.12 -47.87
N GLY A 12 8.68 30.68 -47.85
CA GLY A 12 9.85 31.51 -47.57
C GLY A 12 10.06 32.67 -48.57
N ASN A 13 9.63 32.54 -49.83
CA ASN A 13 9.72 33.62 -50.82
C ASN A 13 8.61 34.67 -50.70
N ARG A 14 7.51 34.39 -49.98
CA ARG A 14 6.38 35.32 -49.80
C ARG A 14 6.40 36.10 -48.48
N LEU A 15 7.11 35.61 -47.48
CA LEU A 15 7.18 36.24 -46.15
C LEU A 15 8.26 37.32 -46.09
N SER A 16 7.97 38.46 -45.45
CA SER A 16 8.98 39.48 -45.16
C SER A 16 9.99 38.98 -44.12
N PHE A 17 11.17 39.60 -44.05
CA PHE A 17 12.26 39.17 -43.15
C PHE A 17 11.82 38.99 -41.69
N LYS A 18 10.96 39.89 -41.18
CA LYS A 18 10.41 39.83 -39.82
C LYS A 18 9.70 38.50 -39.54
N TYR A 19 8.89 38.03 -40.48
CA TYR A 19 8.15 36.79 -40.31
C TYR A 19 8.99 35.54 -40.55
N LYS A 20 10.03 35.60 -41.39
CA LYS A 20 11.01 34.49 -41.52
C LYS A 20 11.74 34.27 -40.21
N PHE A 21 12.17 35.35 -39.56
CA PHE A 21 12.79 35.28 -38.23
C PHE A 21 11.83 34.70 -37.19
N LEU A 22 10.57 35.14 -37.17
CA LEU A 22 9.54 34.63 -36.26
C LEU A 22 9.27 33.13 -36.47
N LEU A 23 9.22 32.68 -37.73
CA LEU A 23 9.07 31.26 -38.07
C LEU A 23 10.22 30.41 -37.50
N TRP A 24 11.47 30.88 -37.68
CA TRP A 24 12.65 30.19 -37.14
C TRP A 24 12.67 30.16 -35.61
N SER A 25 12.31 31.27 -34.96
CA SER A 25 12.17 31.31 -33.50
C SER A 25 11.11 30.33 -33.01
N CYS A 26 9.96 30.26 -33.68
CA CYS A 26 8.90 29.32 -33.35
C CYS A 26 9.33 27.86 -33.56
N LEU A 27 10.06 27.58 -34.65
CA LEU A 27 10.64 26.26 -34.93
C LEU A 27 11.63 25.82 -33.83
N MET A 28 12.45 26.75 -33.32
CA MET A 28 13.39 26.49 -32.23
C MET A 28 12.71 26.29 -30.87
N LEU A 29 11.50 26.83 -30.68
CA LEU A 29 10.71 26.61 -29.46
C LEU A 29 10.06 25.22 -29.40
N LEU A 30 9.81 24.57 -30.54
CA LEU A 30 9.16 23.25 -30.59
C LEU A 30 9.88 22.17 -29.73
N PRO A 31 11.19 21.92 -29.86
CA PRO A 31 11.87 20.93 -29.02
C PRO A 31 11.84 21.30 -27.54
N LEU A 32 11.84 22.61 -27.22
CA LEU A 32 11.80 23.11 -25.85
C LEU A 32 10.42 22.89 -25.22
N ALA A 33 9.36 23.19 -25.95
CA ALA A 33 7.97 22.91 -25.56
C ALA A 33 7.74 21.40 -25.42
N TYR A 34 8.25 20.59 -26.34
CA TYR A 34 8.18 19.13 -26.26
C TYR A 34 8.87 18.60 -25.00
N GLY A 35 10.07 19.11 -24.68
CA GLY A 35 10.79 18.76 -23.46
C GLY A 35 10.01 19.13 -22.20
N MET A 36 9.46 20.35 -22.14
CA MET A 36 8.63 20.79 -21.01
C MET A 36 7.38 19.93 -20.81
N ILE A 37 6.66 19.58 -21.87
CA ILE A 37 5.46 18.74 -21.80
C ILE A 37 5.81 17.34 -21.27
N ASN A 38 6.91 16.75 -21.75
CA ASN A 38 7.37 15.44 -21.26
C ASN A 38 7.79 15.49 -19.80
N LEU A 39 8.53 16.52 -19.41
CA LEU A 39 8.96 16.68 -18.01
C LEU A 39 7.77 16.87 -17.09
N LEU A 40 6.81 17.72 -17.49
CA LEU A 40 5.59 17.94 -16.72
C LEU A 40 4.77 16.66 -16.56
N GLY A 41 4.62 15.87 -17.64
CA GLY A 41 3.94 14.58 -17.58
C GLY A 41 4.62 13.60 -16.62
N ARG A 42 5.96 13.56 -16.59
CA ARG A 42 6.71 12.73 -15.65
C ARG A 42 6.50 13.17 -14.20
N LEU A 43 6.63 14.46 -13.91
CA LEU A 43 6.43 15.01 -12.58
C LEU A 43 5.00 14.76 -12.06
N GLN A 44 4.01 14.86 -12.94
CA GLN A 44 2.62 14.54 -12.59
C GLN A 44 2.44 13.07 -12.25
N ALA A 45 2.97 12.15 -13.07
CA ALA A 45 2.91 10.72 -12.81
C ALA A 45 3.63 10.33 -11.50
N GLU A 46 4.81 10.90 -11.23
CA GLU A 46 5.54 10.68 -9.98
C GLU A 46 4.76 11.22 -8.76
N SER A 47 4.12 12.38 -8.89
CA SER A 47 3.28 12.95 -7.84
C SER A 47 2.05 12.09 -7.53
N GLU A 48 1.39 11.55 -8.57
CA GLU A 48 0.26 10.63 -8.41
C GLU A 48 0.69 9.31 -7.76
N LEU A 49 1.84 8.78 -8.14
CA LEU A 49 2.43 7.59 -7.53
C LEU A 49 2.74 7.84 -6.04
N ALA A 50 3.44 8.91 -5.71
CA ALA A 50 3.80 9.24 -4.33
C ALA A 50 2.57 9.44 -3.43
N ARG A 51 1.49 10.05 -3.95
CA ARG A 51 0.21 10.17 -3.24
C ARG A 51 -0.43 8.81 -3.00
N THR A 52 -0.38 7.93 -3.99
CA THR A 52 -0.91 6.57 -3.90
C THR A 52 -0.14 5.76 -2.85
N GLU A 53 1.18 5.81 -2.86
CA GLU A 53 2.07 5.17 -1.89
C GLU A 53 1.82 5.69 -0.48
N LEU A 54 1.76 7.00 -0.28
CA LEU A 54 1.46 7.62 1.01
C LEU A 54 0.12 7.14 1.58
N SER A 55 -0.92 7.09 0.74
CA SER A 55 -2.23 6.58 1.14
C SER A 55 -2.20 5.10 1.53
N ALA A 56 -1.33 4.30 0.91
CA ALA A 56 -1.18 2.89 1.21
C ALA A 56 -0.40 2.68 2.52
N VAL A 57 0.67 3.44 2.75
CA VAL A 57 1.40 3.42 4.03
C VAL A 57 0.48 3.80 5.19
N ALA A 58 -0.31 4.86 5.04
CA ALA A 58 -1.29 5.26 6.05
C ALA A 58 -2.32 4.16 6.34
N ARG A 59 -2.74 3.40 5.32
CA ARG A 59 -3.64 2.24 5.49
C ARG A 59 -2.95 1.04 6.13
N LEU A 60 -1.65 0.84 5.92
CA LEU A 60 -0.90 -0.25 6.55
C LEU A 60 -0.61 0.00 8.04
N ALA A 61 -0.49 1.26 8.45
CA ALA A 61 -0.12 1.66 9.81
C ALA A 61 -0.89 0.95 10.96
N PRO A 62 -2.21 0.73 10.89
CA PRO A 62 -2.94 0.00 11.93
C PRO A 62 -2.78 -1.55 11.92
N LEU A 63 -2.26 -2.16 10.85
CA LEU A 63 -2.17 -3.64 10.76
C LEU A 63 -1.27 -4.30 11.83
N PRO A 64 -0.10 -3.75 12.19
CA PRO A 64 0.72 -4.29 13.27
C PRO A 64 0.02 -4.32 14.63
N ASP A 65 -0.81 -3.33 14.94
CA ASP A 65 -1.59 -3.29 16.18
C ASP A 65 -2.61 -4.44 16.21
N ILE A 66 -3.28 -4.71 15.08
CA ILE A 66 -4.21 -5.83 14.93
C ILE A 66 -3.47 -7.17 15.07
N GLU A 67 -2.28 -7.31 14.47
CA GLU A 67 -1.46 -8.52 14.59
C GLU A 67 -1.07 -8.77 16.05
N SER A 68 -0.58 -7.73 16.73
CA SER A 68 -0.21 -7.79 18.14
C SER A 68 -1.40 -8.17 19.04
N ALA A 69 -2.57 -7.58 18.79
CA ALA A 69 -3.80 -7.90 19.52
C ALA A 69 -4.25 -9.36 19.28
N LEU A 70 -4.19 -9.86 18.04
CA LEU A 70 -4.51 -11.25 17.70
C LEU A 70 -3.54 -12.23 18.35
N LEU A 71 -2.24 -11.94 18.34
CA LEU A 71 -1.22 -12.76 19.01
C LEU A 71 -1.41 -12.78 20.53
N THR A 72 -1.74 -11.63 21.12
CA THR A 72 -2.04 -11.51 22.55
C THR A 72 -3.27 -12.33 22.90
N HIS A 73 -4.35 -12.19 22.13
CA HIS A 73 -5.58 -12.96 22.32
C HIS A 73 -5.34 -14.46 22.18
N ARG A 74 -4.57 -14.89 21.16
CA ARG A 74 -4.16 -16.29 21.00
C ARG A 74 -3.44 -16.79 22.24
N ASN A 75 -2.41 -16.07 22.69
CA ASN A 75 -1.58 -16.48 23.83
C ASN A 75 -2.43 -16.65 25.10
N LEU A 76 -3.27 -15.66 25.42
CA LEU A 76 -4.19 -15.73 26.57
C LEU A 76 -5.17 -16.90 26.44
N ASN A 77 -5.65 -17.18 25.22
CA ASN A 77 -6.53 -18.31 25.01
C ASN A 77 -5.82 -19.66 25.13
N SER A 78 -4.57 -19.79 24.66
CA SER A 78 -3.76 -20.99 24.87
C SER A 78 -3.49 -21.20 26.36
N GLN A 79 -3.10 -20.16 27.11
CA GLN A 79 -2.89 -20.22 28.56
C GLN A 79 -4.14 -20.68 29.31
N ARG A 80 -5.34 -20.26 28.89
CA ARG A 80 -6.62 -20.71 29.48
C ARG A 80 -6.78 -22.23 29.49
N PHE A 81 -6.16 -22.95 28.54
CA PHE A 81 -6.24 -24.41 28.46
C PHE A 81 -5.16 -25.13 29.27
N TYR A 82 -4.00 -24.50 29.53
CA TYR A 82 -2.82 -25.18 30.06
C TYR A 82 -2.35 -24.70 31.44
N ASP A 83 -2.68 -23.47 31.88
CA ASP A 83 -2.10 -22.86 33.08
C ASP A 83 -2.92 -23.01 34.36
N LYS A 84 -2.19 -22.99 35.48
CA LYS A 84 -2.67 -22.67 36.83
C LYS A 84 -1.75 -21.58 37.40
N PRO A 85 -2.24 -20.37 37.74
CA PRO A 85 -3.64 -19.97 37.91
C PRO A 85 -4.39 -19.69 36.61
N PRO A 86 -5.74 -19.75 36.64
CA PRO A 86 -6.56 -19.49 35.46
C PRO A 86 -6.40 -18.05 34.97
N VAL A 87 -6.36 -17.88 33.64
CA VAL A 87 -6.37 -16.58 32.98
C VAL A 87 -7.66 -15.83 33.33
N SER A 88 -7.55 -14.54 33.69
CA SER A 88 -8.72 -13.70 33.95
C SER A 88 -9.57 -13.53 32.69
N GLY A 89 -10.88 -13.73 32.82
CA GLY A 89 -11.84 -13.49 31.73
C GLY A 89 -11.80 -12.03 31.23
N ASP A 90 -11.44 -11.08 32.09
CA ASP A 90 -11.31 -9.67 31.74
C ASP A 90 -10.14 -9.43 30.79
N ALA A 91 -9.01 -10.13 30.97
CA ALA A 91 -7.84 -10.02 30.11
C ALA A 91 -8.14 -10.56 28.70
N LEU A 92 -8.84 -11.70 28.62
CA LEU A 92 -9.26 -12.26 27.34
C LEU A 92 -10.25 -11.33 26.62
N SER A 93 -11.24 -10.81 27.33
CA SER A 93 -12.21 -9.84 26.81
C SER A 93 -11.55 -8.55 26.33
N ALA A 94 -10.57 -8.02 27.08
CA ALA A 94 -9.81 -6.84 26.70
C ALA A 94 -9.00 -7.07 25.42
N SER A 95 -8.33 -8.21 25.30
CA SER A 95 -7.58 -8.55 24.08
C SER A 95 -8.49 -8.71 22.86
N ALA A 96 -9.70 -9.27 23.03
CA ALA A 96 -10.69 -9.37 21.95
C ALA A 96 -11.19 -7.99 21.52
N ARG A 97 -11.43 -7.07 22.47
CA ARG A 97 -11.80 -5.68 22.18
C ARG A 97 -10.70 -4.95 21.42
N ALA A 98 -9.43 -5.16 21.76
CA ALA A 98 -8.33 -4.56 21.03
C ALA A 98 -8.29 -4.98 19.55
N VAL A 99 -8.63 -6.25 19.25
CA VAL A 99 -8.79 -6.73 17.87
C VAL A 99 -9.99 -6.05 17.19
N ASP A 100 -11.14 -5.97 17.87
CA ASP A 100 -12.34 -5.31 17.33
C ASP A 100 -12.09 -3.82 17.02
N GLU A 101 -11.43 -3.09 17.93
CA GLU A 101 -11.05 -1.69 17.75
C GLU A 101 -10.04 -1.51 16.61
N GLY A 102 -9.04 -2.39 16.51
CA GLY A 102 -8.07 -2.37 15.43
C GLY A 102 -8.73 -2.60 14.07
N LEU A 103 -9.61 -3.59 13.95
CA LEU A 103 -10.39 -3.85 12.74
C LEU A 103 -11.33 -2.68 12.40
N ALA A 104 -11.96 -2.06 13.39
CA ALA A 104 -12.82 -0.89 13.18
C ALA A 104 -12.03 0.34 12.70
N ARG A 105 -10.85 0.59 13.29
CA ARG A 105 -9.94 1.68 12.87
C ARG A 105 -9.38 1.47 11.46
N PHE A 106 -9.16 0.22 11.07
CA PHE A 106 -8.72 -0.11 9.72
C PHE A 106 -9.78 0.24 8.66
N GLY A 107 -11.07 0.07 8.98
CA GLY A 107 -12.19 0.36 8.08
C GLY A 107 -12.31 -0.65 6.93
N GLU A 108 -13.33 -0.53 6.09
CA GLU A 108 -13.49 -1.40 4.90
C GLU A 108 -12.52 -0.96 3.79
N PRO A 109 -11.40 -1.67 3.51
CA PRO A 109 -10.80 -1.55 2.20
C PRO A 109 -11.81 -2.17 1.22
N GLY A 110 -11.91 -1.65 0.00
CA GLY A 110 -12.70 -2.28 -1.07
C GLY A 110 -12.13 -3.65 -1.52
N ASN A 111 -11.51 -4.43 -0.64
CA ASN A 111 -10.92 -5.74 -0.89
C ASN A 111 -11.64 -6.85 -0.11
N GLY A 112 -11.83 -8.00 -0.76
CA GLY A 112 -12.46 -9.16 -0.11
C GLY A 112 -11.64 -9.77 1.03
N ALA A 113 -10.35 -9.44 1.13
CA ALA A 113 -9.45 -9.97 2.15
C ALA A 113 -9.81 -9.47 3.57
N PHE A 114 -10.15 -8.19 3.71
CA PHE A 114 -10.59 -7.65 5.00
C PHE A 114 -11.94 -8.21 5.44
N SER A 115 -12.90 -8.31 4.51
CA SER A 115 -14.19 -8.94 4.82
C SER A 115 -14.02 -10.39 5.27
N SER A 116 -13.09 -11.14 4.66
CA SER A 116 -12.75 -12.50 5.08
C SER A 116 -12.15 -12.53 6.49
N LEU A 117 -11.22 -11.61 6.80
CA LEU A 117 -10.60 -11.49 8.12
C LEU A 117 -11.64 -11.17 9.20
N GLN A 118 -12.51 -10.18 8.96
CA GLN A 118 -13.59 -9.83 9.90
C GLN A 118 -14.54 -10.99 10.14
N LYS A 119 -15.01 -11.66 9.08
CA LYS A 119 -15.89 -12.82 9.21
C LYS A 119 -15.22 -13.95 9.99
N GLY A 120 -13.95 -14.23 9.69
CA GLY A 120 -13.17 -15.22 10.42
C GLY A 120 -13.04 -14.88 11.91
N TRP A 121 -12.82 -13.60 12.22
CA TRP A 121 -12.70 -13.13 13.60
C TRP A 121 -14.03 -13.28 14.37
N GLN A 122 -15.16 -12.88 13.78
CA GLN A 122 -16.47 -13.07 14.42
C GLN A 122 -16.78 -14.56 14.63
N ALA A 123 -16.53 -15.40 13.63
CA ALA A 123 -16.72 -16.85 13.73
C ALA A 123 -15.83 -17.49 14.81
N LEU A 124 -14.60 -16.99 14.98
CA LEU A 124 -13.72 -17.44 16.07
C LEU A 124 -14.33 -17.09 17.43
N LYS A 125 -14.73 -15.82 17.65
CA LYS A 125 -15.36 -15.34 18.89
C LYS A 125 -16.59 -16.16 19.29
N GLU A 126 -17.46 -16.48 18.33
CA GLU A 126 -18.65 -17.30 18.57
C GLU A 126 -18.31 -18.75 18.97
N SER A 127 -17.22 -19.30 18.43
CA SER A 127 -16.81 -20.68 18.68
C SER A 127 -15.92 -20.88 19.92
N LEU A 128 -15.40 -19.81 20.52
CA LEU A 128 -14.35 -19.84 21.54
C LEU A 128 -14.73 -20.56 22.84
N ALA A 129 -16.02 -20.64 23.15
CA ALA A 129 -16.49 -21.32 24.36
C ALA A 129 -16.38 -22.84 24.29
N ASN A 130 -16.53 -23.42 23.09
CA ASN A 130 -16.68 -24.87 22.87
C ASN A 130 -15.59 -25.45 21.96
N ILE A 131 -14.51 -24.71 21.72
CA ILE A 131 -13.44 -25.13 20.81
C ILE A 131 -12.32 -25.86 21.56
N GLU A 132 -11.82 -26.93 20.96
CA GLU A 132 -10.63 -27.62 21.46
C GLU A 132 -9.36 -26.75 21.30
N PRO A 133 -8.34 -26.90 22.16
CA PRO A 133 -7.13 -26.08 22.13
C PRO A 133 -6.46 -26.05 20.75
N LEU A 134 -6.25 -27.23 20.14
CA LEU A 134 -5.62 -27.35 18.82
C LEU A 134 -6.43 -26.66 17.72
N GLN A 135 -7.76 -26.80 17.75
CA GLN A 135 -8.64 -26.14 16.79
C GLN A 135 -8.64 -24.62 16.99
N SER A 136 -8.49 -24.15 18.23
CA SER A 136 -8.35 -22.73 18.51
C SER A 136 -7.06 -22.16 17.91
N ASP A 137 -5.93 -22.81 18.13
CA ASP A 137 -4.64 -22.37 17.58
C ASP A 137 -4.66 -22.32 16.06
N LEU A 138 -5.19 -23.37 15.40
CA LEU A 138 -5.32 -23.41 13.94
C LEU A 138 -6.19 -22.28 13.39
N ARG A 139 -7.29 -21.93 14.08
CA ARG A 139 -8.14 -20.80 13.66
C ARG A 139 -7.44 -19.45 13.86
N HIS A 140 -6.69 -19.26 14.94
CA HIS A 140 -5.88 -18.05 15.12
C HIS A 140 -4.78 -17.95 14.05
N ASP A 141 -4.09 -19.04 13.73
CA ASP A 141 -3.08 -19.07 12.67
C ASP A 141 -3.67 -18.75 11.30
N ARG A 142 -4.89 -19.22 11.02
CA ARG A 142 -5.63 -18.84 9.81
C ARG A 142 -5.94 -17.35 9.77
N LEU A 143 -6.35 -16.74 10.88
CA LEU A 143 -6.58 -15.29 10.95
C LEU A 143 -5.31 -14.49 10.71
N LEU A 144 -4.18 -14.92 11.31
CA LEU A 144 -2.88 -14.29 11.06
C LEU A 144 -2.46 -14.42 9.59
N ALA A 145 -2.75 -15.56 8.94
CA ALA A 145 -2.51 -15.72 7.51
C ALA A 145 -3.41 -14.81 6.65
N ASP A 146 -4.68 -14.66 7.01
CA ASP A 146 -5.61 -13.74 6.35
C ASP A 146 -5.19 -12.26 6.54
N LEU A 147 -4.69 -11.90 7.73
CA LEU A 147 -4.11 -10.58 8.00
C LEU A 147 -2.88 -10.31 7.14
N ARG A 148 -1.98 -11.29 6.99
CA ARG A 148 -0.82 -11.18 6.07
C ARG A 148 -1.26 -11.06 4.61
N ARG A 149 -2.34 -11.73 4.20
CA ARG A 149 -2.92 -11.57 2.85
C ARG A 149 -3.47 -10.16 2.67
N LEU A 150 -4.13 -9.60 3.69
CA LEU A 150 -4.58 -8.21 3.69
C LEU A 150 -3.41 -7.23 3.56
N TYR A 151 -2.34 -7.42 4.33
CA TYR A 151 -1.11 -6.63 4.23
C TYR A 151 -0.56 -6.61 2.81
N LYS A 152 -0.40 -7.79 2.19
CA LYS A 152 0.07 -7.93 0.80
C LYS A 152 -0.88 -7.26 -0.19
N GLY A 153 -2.19 -7.39 0.01
CA GLY A 153 -3.19 -6.76 -0.85
C GLY A 153 -3.13 -5.23 -0.81
N VAL A 154 -3.00 -4.64 0.37
CA VAL A 154 -2.86 -3.19 0.54
C VAL A 154 -1.52 -2.69 -0.03
N ALA A 155 -0.42 -3.41 0.24
CA ALA A 155 0.89 -3.06 -0.30
C ALA A 155 0.92 -3.10 -1.84
N ALA A 156 0.33 -4.15 -2.44
CA ALA A 156 0.25 -4.28 -3.89
C ALA A 156 -0.65 -3.20 -4.52
N ALA A 157 -1.81 -2.91 -3.91
CA ALA A 157 -2.71 -1.86 -4.39
C ALA A 157 -2.11 -0.44 -4.27
N GLY A 158 -1.11 -0.28 -3.39
CA GLY A 158 -0.37 0.96 -3.19
C GLY A 158 0.92 1.08 -3.99
N SER A 159 1.22 0.13 -4.88
CA SER A 159 2.51 0.03 -5.59
C SER A 159 3.75 -0.10 -4.69
N LEU A 160 3.58 -0.36 -3.39
CA LEU A 160 4.68 -0.46 -2.42
C LEU A 160 5.56 -1.70 -2.64
N THR A 161 5.08 -2.68 -3.41
CA THR A 161 5.85 -3.89 -3.78
C THR A 161 6.84 -3.66 -4.91
N GLN A 162 6.75 -2.54 -5.63
CA GLN A 162 7.60 -2.23 -6.78
C GLN A 162 8.70 -1.21 -6.47
N ASP A 163 8.77 -0.68 -5.25
CA ASP A 163 9.74 0.34 -4.88
C ASP A 163 11.11 -0.30 -4.53
N PRO A 164 12.15 -0.14 -5.38
CA PRO A 164 13.49 -0.66 -5.10
C PRO A 164 14.13 0.04 -3.89
N SER A 165 13.66 1.25 -3.55
CA SER A 165 14.18 2.04 -2.44
C SER A 165 13.59 1.61 -1.09
N LEU A 166 12.32 1.19 -1.05
CA LEU A 166 11.66 0.68 0.17
C LEU A 166 12.32 -0.60 0.68
N GLY A 167 12.66 -1.53 -0.23
CA GLY A 167 13.42 -2.73 0.11
C GLY A 167 14.77 -2.39 0.72
N THR A 168 15.46 -1.39 0.17
CA THR A 168 16.75 -0.91 0.68
C THR A 168 16.61 -0.18 2.02
N TYR A 169 15.59 0.66 2.20
CA TYR A 169 15.32 1.41 3.42
C TYR A 169 14.99 0.48 4.61
N TYR A 170 14.10 -0.49 4.40
CA TYR A 170 13.79 -1.49 5.43
C TYR A 170 14.97 -2.43 5.69
N MET A 171 15.78 -2.77 4.67
CA MET A 171 16.98 -3.57 4.86
C MET A 171 18.05 -2.82 5.66
N VAL A 172 18.23 -1.52 5.43
CA VAL A 172 19.10 -0.66 6.25
C VAL A 172 18.59 -0.64 7.69
N ILE A 173 17.32 -0.28 7.93
CA ILE A 173 16.76 -0.27 9.29
C ILE A 173 16.91 -1.62 9.98
N LEU A 174 16.54 -2.72 9.33
CA LEU A 174 16.69 -4.07 9.90
C LEU A 174 18.16 -4.42 10.17
N SER A 175 19.09 -3.99 9.32
CA SER A 175 20.52 -4.23 9.54
C SER A 175 21.13 -3.37 10.64
N THR A 176 20.53 -2.20 10.93
CA THR A 176 21.06 -1.27 11.94
C THR A 176 20.41 -1.44 13.32
N ASP A 177 19.12 -1.82 13.38
CA ASP A 177 18.36 -1.96 14.64
C ASP A 177 18.25 -3.41 15.14
N ARG A 178 18.45 -4.44 14.30
CA ARG A 178 18.18 -5.86 14.63
C ARG A 178 19.37 -6.79 14.48
N LEU A 179 20.55 -6.31 14.07
CA LEU A 179 21.80 -7.06 14.19
C LEU A 179 22.56 -6.58 15.44
N PRO A 180 23.13 -7.49 16.25
CA PRO A 180 23.86 -7.16 17.47
C PRO A 180 25.14 -6.34 17.21
#